data_AF-A0A920BL56-F1
#
_entry.id   AF-A0A920BL56-F1
#
_cell.length_a   1.000
_cell.length_b   1.000
_cell.length_c   1.000
_cell.angle_alpha   90.00
_cell.angle_beta   90.00
_cell.angle_gamma   90.00
#
_symmetry.space_group_name_H-M   'P 1'
#
loop_
_entity.id
_entity.type
_entity.pdbx_description
1 polymer ?
#
loop_
_entity_poly.entity_id
_entity_poly.type
_entity_poly.pdbx_seq_one_letter_code
_entity_poly.pdbx_strand_id
1 'polypeptide(L)'
;MKEDRESPSIGFSRRLTDGESNPFTLVEWEKRDVTITNWQDDSIVFEQKDVEFPTDWSFNASNIVTQKYFWGALDSEHREKSLKDLLNRVVNQIINWGDEGGYFASNDEKGVFADELMSLLLLQKASFNSPVWFNIGVPDIPQQSSACFILSVDDTIDSILNWYVEEGKIFKGGSGSGRISAEFELVQRNLRRRVSQWPVSFMRGADASAGTIKSGGTARAPQRW
;
A
#
# COMPACT_ATOMS: atom_id res chain seq x y z
N MET A 1 -39.24 5.48 15.92
CA MET A 1 -39.07 5.17 14.49
C MET A 1 -37.69 5.65 14.11
N LYS A 2 -36.75 4.73 13.81
CA LYS A 2 -35.54 5.11 13.08
C LYS A 2 -36.01 5.35 11.65
N GLU A 3 -35.70 6.51 11.09
CA GLU A 3 -35.90 6.75 9.65
C GLU A 3 -35.19 5.63 8.89
N ASP A 4 -35.93 4.91 8.05
CA ASP A 4 -35.38 4.09 7.00
C ASP A 4 -34.66 5.05 6.04
N ARG A 5 -33.38 5.31 6.31
CA ARG A 5 -32.50 5.89 5.31
C ARG A 5 -32.45 4.87 4.20
N GLU A 6 -33.00 5.19 3.03
CA GLU A 6 -32.65 4.50 1.79
C GLU A 6 -31.14 4.64 1.63
N SER A 7 -30.40 3.63 2.12
CA SER A 7 -28.96 3.55 1.92
C SER A 7 -28.74 3.49 0.41
N PRO A 8 -27.98 4.41 -0.19
CA PRO A 8 -27.68 4.34 -1.61
C PRO A 8 -26.95 3.02 -1.89
N SER A 9 -27.63 2.08 -2.54
CA SER A 9 -27.07 0.78 -2.92
C SER A 9 -26.37 0.92 -4.27
N ILE A 10 -25.12 0.45 -4.36
CA ILE A 10 -24.34 0.51 -5.60
C ILE A 10 -24.92 -0.43 -6.68
N GLY A 11 -25.57 -1.53 -6.29
CA GLY A 11 -26.25 -2.43 -7.20
C GLY A 11 -25.27 -3.33 -7.95
N PHE A 12 -24.46 -4.12 -7.23
CA PHE A 12 -23.48 -5.01 -7.84
C PHE A 12 -24.13 -6.19 -8.56
N SER A 13 -23.65 -6.48 -9.77
CA SER A 13 -24.08 -7.61 -10.60
C SER A 13 -22.89 -8.50 -10.94
N ARG A 14 -23.06 -9.83 -10.89
CA ARG A 14 -22.02 -10.78 -11.33
C ARG A 14 -21.69 -10.61 -12.81
N ARG A 15 -20.41 -10.67 -13.15
CA ARG A 15 -19.88 -10.52 -14.53
C ARG A 15 -18.81 -11.55 -14.84
N LEU A 16 -17.90 -11.78 -13.90
CA LEU A 16 -16.80 -12.73 -14.04
C LEU A 16 -17.09 -14.05 -13.32
N THR A 17 -17.91 -14.00 -12.28
CA THR A 17 -18.21 -15.14 -11.42
C THR A 17 -19.61 -15.71 -11.74
N ASP A 18 -19.78 -17.02 -11.57
CA ASP A 18 -21.07 -17.70 -11.72
C ASP A 18 -21.90 -17.71 -10.42
N GLY A 19 -21.25 -17.42 -9.28
CA GLY A 19 -21.86 -17.45 -7.95
C GLY A 19 -21.96 -18.85 -7.32
N GLU A 20 -21.44 -19.87 -8.00
CA GLU A 20 -21.40 -21.26 -7.52
C GLU A 20 -19.96 -21.72 -7.26
N SER A 21 -19.01 -21.28 -8.08
CA SER A 21 -17.60 -21.63 -7.98
C SER A 21 -16.80 -20.58 -7.20
N ASN A 22 -15.81 -21.04 -6.44
CA ASN A 22 -14.92 -20.14 -5.72
C ASN A 22 -14.04 -19.38 -6.74
N PRO A 23 -13.85 -18.06 -6.61
CA PRO A 23 -13.01 -17.28 -7.53
C PRO A 23 -11.62 -17.88 -7.78
N PHE A 24 -11.02 -18.58 -6.80
CA PHE A 24 -9.72 -19.22 -6.95
C PHE A 24 -9.72 -20.44 -7.87
N THR A 25 -10.87 -21.04 -8.21
CA THR A 25 -10.95 -22.16 -9.17
C THR A 25 -10.91 -21.71 -10.62
N LEU A 26 -10.89 -20.40 -10.89
CA LEU A 26 -10.78 -19.83 -12.24
C LEU A 26 -9.40 -20.03 -12.87
N VAL A 27 -8.38 -20.36 -12.08
CA VAL A 27 -6.99 -20.56 -12.53
C VAL A 27 -6.41 -21.83 -11.93
N GLU A 28 -5.40 -22.40 -12.60
CA GLU A 28 -4.63 -23.51 -12.07
C GLU A 28 -3.51 -23.01 -11.16
N TRP A 29 -3.22 -23.77 -10.10
CA TRP A 29 -2.26 -23.39 -9.06
C TRP A 29 -1.11 -24.38 -9.02
N GLU A 30 0.08 -23.85 -8.74
CA GLU A 30 1.26 -24.66 -8.48
C GLU A 30 2.05 -24.12 -7.30
N LYS A 31 2.84 -25.01 -6.71
CA LYS A 31 3.83 -24.64 -5.70
C LYS A 31 5.18 -24.45 -6.35
N ARG A 32 5.89 -23.41 -5.93
CA ARG A 32 7.24 -23.11 -6.38
C ARG A 32 8.07 -22.56 -5.23
N ASP A 33 9.38 -22.71 -5.33
CA ASP A 33 10.33 -22.13 -4.40
C ASP A 33 10.80 -20.78 -4.91
N VAL A 34 10.80 -19.77 -4.03
CA VAL A 34 11.31 -18.44 -4.32
C VAL A 34 12.68 -18.30 -3.70
N THR A 35 13.69 -18.18 -4.55
CA THR A 35 15.07 -17.90 -4.14
C THR A 35 15.56 -16.66 -4.89
N ILE A 36 16.07 -15.69 -4.14
CA ILE A 36 16.67 -14.49 -4.68
C ILE A 36 18.15 -14.49 -4.30
N THR A 37 19.01 -14.56 -5.30
CA THR A 37 20.46 -14.50 -5.14
C THR A 37 20.99 -13.10 -5.43
N ASN A 38 22.10 -12.75 -4.79
CA ASN A 38 22.85 -11.56 -5.11
C ASN A 38 23.66 -11.81 -6.38
N TRP A 39 23.55 -10.90 -7.35
CA TRP A 39 24.24 -11.01 -8.63
C TRP A 39 25.76 -10.90 -8.54
N GLN A 40 26.30 -10.38 -7.43
CA GLN A 40 27.75 -10.18 -7.26
C GLN A 40 28.49 -11.41 -6.74
N ASP A 41 27.87 -12.19 -5.85
CA ASP A 41 28.52 -13.27 -5.10
C ASP A 41 27.71 -14.57 -5.06
N ASP A 42 26.59 -14.62 -5.79
CA ASP A 42 25.63 -15.74 -5.82
C ASP A 42 25.09 -16.14 -4.42
N SER A 43 25.28 -15.28 -3.41
CA SER A 43 24.75 -15.54 -2.07
C SER A 43 23.23 -15.43 -2.05
N ILE A 44 22.57 -16.29 -1.27
CA ILE A 44 21.11 -16.27 -1.12
C ILE A 44 20.74 -15.08 -0.21
N VAL A 45 20.04 -14.10 -0.78
CA VAL A 45 19.56 -12.91 -0.06
C VAL A 45 18.22 -13.19 0.60
N PHE A 46 17.39 -14.01 -0.05
CA PHE A 46 16.06 -14.35 0.43
C PHE A 46 15.66 -15.71 -0.14
N GLU A 47 15.10 -16.56 0.72
CA GLU A 47 14.53 -17.85 0.31
C GLU A 47 13.20 -18.06 1.05
N GLN A 48 12.18 -18.47 0.31
CA GLN A 48 10.93 -18.99 0.86
C GLN A 48 10.43 -20.14 0.00
N LYS A 49 10.25 -21.30 0.62
CA LYS A 49 9.86 -22.54 -0.06
C LYS A 49 8.36 -22.76 -0.03
N ASP A 50 7.89 -23.60 -0.94
CA ASP A 50 6.50 -24.07 -1.02
C ASP A 50 5.46 -22.94 -1.14
N VAL A 51 5.79 -21.88 -1.89
CA VAL A 51 4.84 -20.79 -2.11
C VAL A 51 3.88 -21.09 -3.27
N GLU A 52 2.61 -20.74 -3.10
CA GLU A 52 1.54 -21.10 -4.02
C GLU A 52 1.13 -19.91 -4.91
N PHE A 53 1.20 -20.10 -6.22
CA PHE A 53 0.86 -19.09 -7.23
C PHE A 53 0.12 -19.72 -8.43
N PRO A 54 -0.61 -18.92 -9.23
CA PRO A 54 -1.16 -19.40 -10.49
C PRO A 54 -0.06 -19.84 -11.47
N THR A 55 -0.30 -20.89 -12.23
CA THR A 55 0.67 -21.44 -13.22
C THR A 55 1.13 -20.39 -14.24
N ASP A 56 0.22 -19.51 -14.67
CA ASP A 56 0.52 -18.43 -15.62
C ASP A 56 1.42 -17.31 -15.07
N TRP A 57 1.67 -17.25 -13.76
CA TRP A 57 2.54 -16.24 -13.19
C TRP A 57 4.01 -16.48 -13.52
N SER A 58 4.71 -15.43 -13.94
CA SER A 58 6.17 -15.51 -14.11
C SER A 58 6.91 -15.76 -12.79
N PHE A 59 8.06 -16.43 -12.85
CA PHE A 59 8.97 -16.59 -11.72
C PHE A 59 9.34 -15.25 -11.08
N ASN A 60 9.65 -14.24 -11.89
CA ASN A 60 10.01 -12.91 -11.38
C ASN A 60 8.85 -12.25 -10.60
N ALA A 61 7.61 -12.36 -11.10
CA ALA A 61 6.44 -11.83 -10.39
C ALA A 61 6.23 -12.53 -9.04
N SER A 62 6.41 -13.85 -9.01
CA SER A 62 6.28 -14.67 -7.79
C SER A 62 7.36 -14.31 -6.76
N ASN A 63 8.59 -14.10 -7.23
CA ASN A 63 9.71 -13.66 -6.40
C ASN A 63 9.45 -12.28 -5.78
N ILE A 64 9.00 -11.32 -6.58
CA ILE A 64 8.69 -9.96 -6.11
C ILE A 64 7.55 -10.01 -5.10
N VAL A 65 6.46 -10.75 -5.38
CA VAL A 65 5.33 -10.82 -4.45
C VAL A 65 5.70 -11.45 -3.13
N THR A 66 6.40 -12.58 -3.18
CA THR A 66 6.83 -13.28 -1.97
C THR A 66 7.79 -12.44 -1.15
N GLN A 67 8.77 -11.78 -1.77
CA GLN A 67 9.73 -10.96 -1.03
C GLN A 67 9.09 -9.70 -0.46
N LYS A 68 8.22 -9.04 -1.24
CA LYS A 68 7.81 -7.66 -0.97
C LYS A 68 6.43 -7.50 -0.35
N TYR A 69 5.48 -8.34 -0.73
CA TYR A 69 4.07 -8.13 -0.44
C TYR A 69 3.50 -9.16 0.53
N PHE A 70 4.11 -10.35 0.63
CA PHE A 70 3.74 -11.32 1.66
C PHE A 70 4.07 -10.78 3.05
N TRP A 71 3.05 -10.77 3.89
CA TRP A 71 3.13 -10.35 5.27
C TRP A 71 3.65 -11.47 6.18
N GLY A 72 4.19 -11.08 7.35
CA GLY A 72 4.78 -11.98 8.34
C GLY A 72 6.30 -12.15 8.18
N ALA A 73 7.00 -12.42 9.27
CA ALA A 73 8.43 -12.77 9.23
C ALA A 73 8.61 -14.18 8.64
N LEU A 74 9.71 -14.45 7.94
CA LEU A 74 9.95 -15.71 7.21
C LEU A 74 9.65 -16.99 8.02
N ASP A 75 10.04 -17.00 9.30
CA ASP A 75 9.87 -18.16 10.19
C ASP A 75 8.65 -18.05 11.12
N SER A 76 7.81 -17.03 10.93
CA SER A 76 6.60 -16.85 11.75
C SER A 76 5.44 -17.68 11.22
N GLU A 77 4.56 -18.11 12.12
CA GLU A 77 3.30 -18.81 11.74
C GLU A 77 2.38 -17.93 10.88
N HIS A 78 2.53 -16.61 10.99
CA HIS A 78 1.75 -15.62 10.26
C HIS A 78 2.32 -15.29 8.87
N ARG A 79 3.39 -15.97 8.45
CA ARG A 79 3.97 -15.76 7.11
C ARG A 79 2.99 -16.23 6.04
N GLU A 80 2.61 -15.31 5.16
CA GLU A 80 1.83 -15.64 3.98
C GLU A 80 2.64 -16.55 3.04
N LYS A 81 1.98 -17.60 2.52
CA LYS A 81 2.62 -18.61 1.66
C LYS A 81 1.90 -18.77 0.32
N SER A 82 0.71 -18.21 0.17
CA SER A 82 -0.03 -18.24 -1.09
C SER A 82 -0.42 -16.83 -1.53
N LEU A 83 -0.51 -16.62 -2.84
CA LEU A 83 -1.19 -15.44 -3.39
C LEU A 83 -2.64 -15.35 -2.88
N LYS A 84 -3.28 -16.48 -2.57
CA LYS A 84 -4.62 -16.52 -1.96
C LYS A 84 -4.64 -15.80 -0.62
N ASP A 85 -3.61 -15.97 0.22
CA ASP A 85 -3.54 -15.35 1.55
C ASP A 85 -3.49 -13.82 1.42
N LEU A 86 -2.60 -13.33 0.56
CA LEU A 86 -2.45 -11.91 0.25
C LEU A 86 -3.75 -11.29 -0.27
N LEU A 87 -4.39 -11.95 -1.24
CA LEU A 87 -5.64 -11.47 -1.83
C LEU A 87 -6.78 -11.50 -0.81
N ASN A 88 -6.93 -12.59 -0.05
CA ASN A 88 -7.94 -12.71 1.01
C ASN A 88 -7.77 -11.62 2.06
N ARG A 89 -6.54 -11.36 2.53
CA ARG A 89 -6.28 -10.32 3.53
C ARG A 89 -6.81 -8.96 3.09
N VAL A 90 -6.43 -8.54 1.88
CA VAL A 90 -6.81 -7.21 1.36
C VAL A 90 -8.30 -7.14 1.05
N VAL A 91 -8.83 -8.13 0.32
CA VAL A 91 -10.23 -8.15 -0.14
C VAL A 91 -11.18 -8.24 1.06
N ASN A 92 -10.92 -9.12 2.03
CA ASN A 92 -11.77 -9.25 3.22
C ASN A 92 -11.79 -7.96 4.04
N GLN A 93 -10.65 -7.28 4.19
CA GLN A 93 -10.62 -6.01 4.92
C GLN A 93 -11.45 -4.92 4.22
N ILE A 94 -11.38 -4.84 2.89
CA ILE A 94 -12.20 -3.89 2.11
C ILE A 94 -13.69 -4.21 2.25
N ILE A 95 -14.05 -5.49 2.17
CA ILE A 95 -15.43 -5.94 2.35
C ILE A 95 -15.95 -5.61 3.76
N ASN A 96 -15.13 -5.84 4.79
CA ASN A 96 -15.50 -5.53 6.17
C ASN A 96 -15.79 -4.03 6.35
N TRP A 97 -14.95 -3.14 5.79
CA TRP A 97 -15.25 -1.70 5.79
C TRP A 97 -16.50 -1.34 4.99
N GLY A 98 -16.73 -2.03 3.86
CA GLY A 98 -17.95 -1.87 3.08
C GLY A 98 -19.21 -2.22 3.88
N ASP A 99 -19.13 -3.29 4.67
CA ASP A 99 -20.21 -3.79 5.52
C ASP A 99 -20.45 -2.89 6.73
N GLU A 100 -19.39 -2.52 7.45
CA GLU A 100 -19.45 -1.57 8.56
C GLU A 100 -19.96 -0.19 8.11
N GLY A 101 -19.61 0.23 6.89
CA GLY A 101 -20.08 1.46 6.26
C GLY A 101 -21.50 1.39 5.72
N GLY A 102 -22.14 0.22 5.71
CA GLY A 102 -23.49 0.03 5.19
C GLY A 102 -23.61 0.23 3.68
N TYR A 103 -22.55 -0.06 2.92
CA TYR A 103 -22.51 0.10 1.46
C TYR A 103 -23.25 -1.01 0.69
N PHE A 104 -23.49 -2.16 1.33
CA PHE A 104 -24.19 -3.29 0.72
C PHE A 104 -25.65 -3.31 1.14
N ALA A 105 -26.56 -3.46 0.17
CA ALA A 105 -27.99 -3.60 0.42
C ALA A 105 -28.35 -4.99 1.00
N SER A 106 -27.51 -6.00 0.74
CA SER A 106 -27.72 -7.36 1.24
C SER A 106 -26.42 -8.14 1.38
N ASN A 107 -26.47 -9.24 2.14
CA ASN A 107 -25.37 -10.20 2.23
C ASN A 107 -25.04 -10.85 0.88
N ASP A 108 -26.02 -10.99 0.00
CA ASP A 108 -25.81 -11.50 -1.36
C ASP A 108 -24.97 -10.52 -2.18
N GLU A 109 -25.32 -9.23 -2.15
CA GLU A 109 -24.56 -8.17 -2.82
C GLU A 109 -23.12 -8.07 -2.29
N LYS A 110 -22.94 -8.20 -0.98
CA LYS A 110 -21.62 -8.28 -0.34
C LYS A 110 -20.80 -9.45 -0.90
N GLY A 111 -21.41 -10.63 -1.06
CA GLY A 111 -20.78 -11.80 -1.65
C GLY A 111 -20.42 -11.59 -3.13
N VAL A 112 -21.34 -11.02 -3.92
CA VAL A 112 -21.09 -10.66 -5.32
C VAL A 112 -19.89 -9.73 -5.44
N PHE A 113 -19.83 -8.67 -4.62
CA PHE A 113 -18.71 -7.74 -4.63
C PHE A 113 -17.39 -8.42 -4.27
N ALA A 114 -17.40 -9.29 -3.25
CA ALA A 114 -16.23 -10.03 -2.82
C ALA A 114 -15.66 -10.92 -3.93
N ASP A 115 -16.54 -11.70 -4.56
CA ASP A 115 -16.16 -12.64 -5.60
C ASP A 115 -15.63 -11.92 -6.84
N GLU A 116 -16.32 -10.87 -7.30
CA GLU A 116 -15.91 -10.09 -8.47
C GLU A 116 -14.59 -9.36 -8.23
N LEU A 117 -14.40 -8.75 -7.05
CA LEU A 117 -13.13 -8.08 -6.71
C LEU A 117 -11.98 -9.09 -6.65
N MET A 118 -12.20 -10.27 -6.05
CA MET A 118 -11.22 -11.35 -6.01
C MET A 118 -10.84 -11.80 -7.42
N SER A 119 -11.82 -12.06 -8.29
CA SER A 119 -11.59 -12.47 -9.68
C SER A 119 -10.86 -11.39 -10.49
N LEU A 120 -11.17 -10.11 -10.30
CA LEU A 120 -10.48 -9.01 -11.00
C LEU A 120 -8.99 -8.97 -10.66
N LEU A 121 -8.65 -9.16 -9.39
CA LEU A 121 -7.27 -9.15 -8.91
C LEU A 121 -6.52 -10.43 -9.32
N LEU A 122 -7.18 -11.59 -9.18
CA LEU A 122 -6.59 -12.89 -9.53
C LEU A 122 -6.27 -12.99 -11.03
N LEU A 123 -7.20 -12.56 -11.89
CA LEU A 123 -7.03 -12.53 -13.35
C LEU A 123 -6.20 -11.32 -13.84
N GLN A 124 -5.61 -10.55 -12.92
CA GLN A 124 -4.79 -9.37 -13.22
C GLN A 124 -5.49 -8.33 -14.13
N LYS A 125 -6.83 -8.24 -14.05
CA LYS A 125 -7.63 -7.23 -14.77
C LYS A 125 -7.57 -5.86 -14.09
N ALA A 126 -7.23 -5.84 -12.80
CA ALA A 126 -6.94 -4.65 -12.01
C ALA A 126 -5.84 -4.98 -10.98
N SER A 127 -5.20 -3.94 -10.44
CA SER A 127 -4.27 -4.09 -9.32
C SER A 127 -4.29 -2.83 -8.46
N PHE A 128 -4.12 -3.01 -7.15
CA PHE A 128 -3.97 -1.89 -6.24
C PHE A 128 -2.54 -1.34 -6.25
N ASN A 129 -2.39 -0.11 -5.75
CA ASN A 129 -1.08 0.46 -5.47
C ASN A 129 -0.36 -0.31 -4.34
N SER A 130 0.95 -0.10 -4.19
CA SER A 130 1.76 -0.85 -3.22
C SER A 130 1.32 -0.69 -1.75
N PRO A 131 1.00 0.52 -1.22
CA PRO A 131 0.51 0.67 0.16
C PRO A 131 -0.70 -0.19 0.51
N VAL A 132 -1.61 -0.40 -0.44
CA VAL A 132 -2.76 -1.29 -0.22
C VAL A 132 -2.29 -2.71 0.10
N TRP A 133 -1.36 -3.24 -0.67
CA TRP A 133 -0.82 -4.59 -0.47
C TRP A 133 -0.01 -4.72 0.83
N PHE A 134 0.73 -3.66 1.22
CA PHE A 134 1.57 -3.67 2.41
C PHE A 134 0.78 -3.59 3.72
N ASN A 135 -0.27 -2.77 3.77
CA ASN A 135 -0.85 -2.33 5.04
C ASN A 135 -2.24 -2.91 5.30
N ILE A 136 -3.03 -3.12 4.24
CA ILE A 136 -4.46 -3.36 4.39
C ILE A 136 -4.70 -4.79 4.89
N GLY A 137 -5.50 -4.91 5.95
CA GLY A 137 -5.81 -6.18 6.61
C GLY A 137 -4.68 -6.72 7.49
N VAL A 138 -3.60 -5.97 7.68
CA VAL A 138 -2.51 -6.36 8.58
C VAL A 138 -2.79 -5.91 10.02
N PRO A 139 -2.73 -6.81 11.02
CA PRO A 139 -2.93 -6.44 12.43
C PRO A 139 -1.89 -5.43 12.92
N ASP A 140 -2.32 -4.51 13.77
CA ASP A 140 -1.47 -3.52 14.47
C ASP A 140 -0.64 -2.59 13.57
N ILE A 141 -0.91 -2.57 12.26
CA ILE A 141 -0.32 -1.65 11.29
C ILE A 141 -1.36 -0.59 10.88
N PRO A 142 -0.98 0.70 10.79
CA PRO A 142 -1.85 1.73 10.23
C PRO A 142 -2.33 1.36 8.82
N GLN A 143 -3.64 1.44 8.59
CA GLN A 143 -4.30 1.02 7.35
C GLN A 143 -4.15 2.07 6.22
N GLN A 144 -2.92 2.44 5.89
CA GLN A 144 -2.59 3.47 4.88
C GLN A 144 -2.69 2.89 3.46
N SER A 145 -3.67 3.33 2.68
CA SER A 145 -3.94 2.86 1.30
C SER A 145 -3.51 3.82 0.19
N SER A 146 -3.23 5.07 0.52
CA SER A 146 -2.93 6.11 -0.47
C SER A 146 -1.45 6.16 -0.78
N ALA A 147 -1.04 6.09 -2.05
CA ALA A 147 0.38 6.15 -2.44
C ALA A 147 0.96 7.57 -2.46
N CYS A 148 0.12 8.60 -2.60
CA CYS A 148 0.57 9.97 -2.80
C CYS A 148 -0.12 10.90 -1.81
N PHE A 149 0.67 11.73 -1.14
CA PHE A 149 0.20 12.81 -0.27
C PHE A 149 0.77 14.15 -0.74
N ILE A 150 0.03 15.22 -0.50
CA ILE A 150 0.51 16.58 -0.72
C ILE A 150 0.42 17.31 0.62
N LEU A 151 1.56 17.79 1.10
CA LEU A 151 1.67 18.52 2.36
C LEU A 151 1.74 20.02 2.08
N SER A 152 0.95 20.81 2.82
CA SER A 152 1.09 22.25 2.85
C SER A 152 2.08 22.62 3.95
N VAL A 153 2.99 23.54 3.65
CA VAL A 153 4.01 24.02 4.58
C VAL A 153 3.98 25.53 4.61
N ASP A 154 3.81 26.10 5.80
CA ASP A 154 3.83 27.54 6.03
C ASP A 154 5.26 28.03 6.29
N ASP A 155 5.51 29.33 6.09
CA ASP A 155 6.81 29.96 6.38
C ASP A 155 7.01 30.24 7.87
N THR A 156 6.93 29.18 8.68
CA THR A 156 7.25 29.19 10.11
C THR A 156 8.11 27.98 10.44
N ILE A 157 9.05 28.13 11.38
CA ILE A 157 9.92 27.02 11.79
C ILE A 157 9.11 25.82 12.29
N ASP A 158 8.02 26.07 13.03
CA ASP A 158 7.17 25.00 13.54
C ASP A 158 6.50 24.20 12.41
N SER A 159 5.99 24.89 11.38
CA SER A 159 5.38 24.22 10.20
C SER A 159 6.42 23.42 9.41
N ILE A 160 7.63 23.96 9.22
CA ILE A 160 8.74 23.28 8.53
C ILE A 160 9.20 22.03 9.28
N LEU A 161 9.35 22.11 10.61
CA LEU A 161 9.77 20.95 11.41
C LEU A 161 8.66 19.91 11.49
N ASN A 162 7.39 20.33 11.58
CA ASN A 162 6.25 19.43 11.55
C ASN A 162 6.13 18.70 10.21
N TRP A 163 6.49 19.35 9.10
CA TRP A 163 6.55 18.70 7.79
C TRP A 163 7.48 17.47 7.81
N TYR A 164 8.66 17.54 8.43
CA TYR A 164 9.55 16.36 8.52
C TYR A 164 8.92 15.21 9.30
N VAL A 165 8.13 15.53 10.33
CA VAL A 165 7.41 14.54 11.14
C VAL A 165 6.32 13.85 10.32
N GLU A 166 5.48 14.63 9.64
CA GLU A 166 4.38 14.11 8.83
C GLU A 166 4.88 13.27 7.65
N GLU A 167 5.90 13.79 6.96
CA GLU A 167 6.56 13.08 5.88
C GLU A 167 7.19 11.76 6.35
N GLY A 168 7.85 11.76 7.52
CA GLY A 168 8.40 10.55 8.08
C GLY A 168 7.34 9.48 8.41
N LYS A 169 6.16 9.89 8.88
CA LYS A 169 5.02 8.97 9.09
C LYS A 169 4.49 8.41 7.77
N ILE A 170 4.33 9.27 6.75
CA ILE A 170 3.87 8.88 5.40
C ILE A 170 4.82 7.85 4.79
N PHE A 171 6.13 8.09 4.88
CA PHE A 171 7.15 7.18 4.36
C PHE A 171 7.20 5.88 5.11
N LYS A 172 7.05 5.89 6.44
CA LYS A 172 6.95 4.67 7.23
C LYS A 172 5.82 3.77 6.73
N GLY A 173 4.67 4.35 6.39
CA GLY A 173 3.53 3.63 5.80
C GLY A 173 3.69 3.25 4.32
N GLY A 174 4.81 3.62 3.70
CA GLY A 174 5.20 3.24 2.35
C GLY A 174 4.60 4.06 1.22
N SER A 175 4.18 5.28 1.53
CA SER A 175 3.67 6.24 0.54
C SER A 175 4.69 7.33 0.26
N GLY A 176 4.50 8.08 -0.82
CA GLY A 176 5.28 9.27 -1.14
C GLY A 176 4.54 10.56 -0.75
N SER A 177 5.29 11.63 -0.57
CA SER A 177 4.78 12.98 -0.36
C SER A 177 5.41 13.95 -1.35
N GLY A 178 4.59 14.89 -1.82
CA GLY A 178 5.05 16.16 -2.38
C GLY A 178 4.62 17.31 -1.47
N ARG A 179 5.14 18.51 -1.72
CA ARG A 179 4.74 19.70 -0.96
C ARG A 179 4.19 20.79 -1.86
N ILE A 180 3.19 21.51 -1.35
CA ILE A 180 2.84 22.83 -1.85
C ILE A 180 3.48 23.83 -0.90
N SER A 181 4.52 24.50 -1.38
CA SER A 181 5.05 25.68 -0.70
C SER A 181 4.26 26.87 -1.23
N ALA A 182 3.41 27.48 -0.39
CA ALA A 182 3.03 28.86 -0.62
C ALA A 182 4.34 29.66 -0.69
N GLU A 183 4.47 30.55 -1.67
CA GLU A 183 5.69 31.32 -1.95
C GLU A 183 6.44 31.64 -0.66
N PHE A 184 7.55 30.94 -0.40
CA PHE A 184 8.51 31.36 0.60
C PHE A 184 8.90 32.76 0.15
N GLU A 185 8.35 33.80 0.79
CA GLU A 185 8.72 35.16 0.47
C GLU A 185 10.23 35.19 0.52
N LEU A 186 10.86 35.57 -0.59
CA LEU A 186 12.28 35.83 -0.63
C LEU A 186 12.46 37.07 0.25
N VAL A 187 12.55 36.87 1.57
CA VAL A 187 12.68 37.92 2.59
C VAL A 187 14.05 38.56 2.39
N GLN A 188 14.13 39.45 1.40
CA GLN A 188 15.03 40.60 1.37
C GLN A 188 14.46 41.73 2.25
N ARG A 189 13.63 41.42 3.25
CA ARG A 189 13.28 42.42 4.27
C ARG A 189 14.45 42.54 5.23
N ASN A 190 15.17 43.66 5.07
CA ASN A 190 16.19 44.22 5.95
C ASN A 190 16.05 43.85 7.43
N LEU A 191 16.52 42.67 7.81
CA LEU A 191 16.77 42.28 9.19
C LEU A 191 18.26 42.02 9.32
N ARG A 192 18.88 42.71 10.28
CA ARG A 192 20.32 42.76 10.55
C ARG A 192 20.94 41.42 11.00
N ARG A 193 20.34 40.26 10.73
CA ARG A 193 20.89 38.93 11.04
C ARG A 193 20.48 37.90 9.97
N ARG A 194 21.51 37.43 9.25
CA ARG A 194 21.58 36.22 8.39
C ARG A 194 20.66 36.19 7.16
N VAL A 195 21.32 36.23 6.00
CA VAL A 195 20.77 35.88 4.68
C VAL A 195 20.09 34.52 4.77
N SER A 196 18.82 34.45 4.41
CA SER A 196 18.03 33.24 4.46
C SER A 196 18.33 32.33 3.25
N GLN A 197 19.32 31.43 3.36
CA GLN A 197 19.47 30.27 2.44
C GLN A 197 18.35 29.21 2.64
N TRP A 198 17.17 29.66 3.07
CA TRP A 198 16.16 28.91 3.81
C TRP A 198 15.57 27.73 3.06
N PRO A 199 15.03 27.86 1.83
CA PRO A 199 14.30 26.74 1.22
C PRO A 199 15.22 25.55 0.93
N VAL A 200 16.41 25.80 0.39
CA VAL A 200 17.34 24.74 -0.01
C VAL A 200 17.95 24.04 1.21
N SER A 201 18.21 24.78 2.29
CA SER A 201 18.78 24.21 3.51
C SER A 201 17.81 23.25 4.19
N PHE A 202 16.52 23.64 4.29
CA PHE A 202 15.49 22.74 4.81
C PHE A 202 15.16 21.60 3.85
N MET A 203 15.11 21.83 2.53
CA MET A 203 14.94 20.73 1.56
C MET A 203 16.05 19.67 1.66
N ARG A 204 17.32 20.08 1.87
CA ARG A 204 18.42 19.13 2.12
C ARG A 204 18.23 18.35 3.42
N GLY A 205 17.72 19.01 4.46
CA GLY A 205 17.39 18.35 5.73
C GLY A 205 16.27 17.32 5.58
N ALA A 206 15.21 17.68 4.86
CA ALA A 206 14.12 16.77 4.54
C ALA A 206 14.57 15.59 3.67
N ASP A 207 15.36 15.85 2.62
CA ASP A 207 15.94 14.79 1.76
C ASP A 207 16.81 13.81 2.56
N ALA A 208 17.63 14.34 3.49
CA ALA A 208 18.39 13.51 4.41
C ALA A 208 17.49 12.67 5.32
N SER A 209 16.44 13.27 5.89
CA SER A 209 15.44 12.57 6.72
C SER A 209 14.75 11.46 5.92
N ALA A 210 14.25 11.77 4.73
CA ALA A 210 13.63 10.84 3.79
C ALA A 210 14.55 9.68 3.43
N GLY A 211 15.84 9.97 3.21
CA GLY A 211 16.85 8.98 2.91
C GLY A 211 17.08 7.94 4.01
N THR A 212 16.73 8.27 5.27
CA THR A 212 16.87 7.35 6.42
C THR A 212 15.64 6.47 6.64
N ILE A 213 14.46 6.90 6.18
CA ILE A 213 13.20 6.20 6.39
C ILE A 213 12.92 5.29 5.20
N LYS A 214 13.11 3.98 5.38
CA LYS A 214 12.73 2.98 4.37
C LYS A 214 11.22 2.75 4.44
N SER A 215 10.55 2.67 3.28
CA SER A 215 9.12 2.37 3.21
C SER A 215 8.87 0.92 3.60
N GLY A 216 8.38 0.68 4.82
CA GLY A 216 7.91 -0.65 5.26
C GLY A 216 8.91 -1.81 5.09
N GLY A 217 10.22 -1.53 4.94
CA GLY A 217 11.25 -2.55 4.70
C GLY A 217 11.56 -2.91 3.23
N THR A 218 10.88 -2.32 2.24
CA THR A 218 10.84 -2.94 0.89
C THR A 218 11.25 -2.04 -0.29
N ALA A 219 11.28 -0.71 -0.11
CA ALA A 219 11.75 0.25 -1.10
C ALA A 219 12.14 1.60 -0.45
N ARG A 220 12.67 2.53 -1.27
CA ARG A 220 12.94 3.93 -0.89
C ARG A 220 11.72 4.77 -1.27
N ALA A 221 11.20 5.61 -0.37
CA ALA A 221 10.03 6.44 -0.66
C ALA A 221 10.39 7.55 -1.66
N PRO A 222 9.62 7.75 -2.74
CA PRO A 222 9.88 8.82 -3.70
C PRO A 222 9.48 10.18 -3.13
N GLN A 223 10.38 11.15 -3.27
CA GLN A 223 10.23 12.57 -2.91
C GLN A 223 10.12 13.41 -4.18
N ARG A 224 9.19 14.37 -4.23
CA ARG A 224 9.12 15.34 -5.33
C ARG A 224 8.89 16.75 -4.78
N TRP A 225 9.89 17.60 -5.00
CA TRP A 225 9.90 19.03 -4.70
C TRP A 225 9.06 19.83 -5.69
#